data_AF-A0A7C3LE26-F1
#
_entry.id   AF-A0A7C3LE26-F1
#
_cell.length_a   1.000
_cell.length_b   1.000
_cell.length_c   1.000
_cell.angle_alpha   90.00
_cell.angle_beta   90.00
_cell.angle_gamma   90.00
#
_symmetry.space_group_name_H-M   'P 1'
#
loop_
_entity.id
_entity.type
_entity.pdbx_description
1 polymer ?
#
loop_
_entity_poly.entity_id
_entity_poly.type
_entity_poly.pdbx_seq_one_letter_code
_entity_poly.pdbx_strand_id
1 'polypeptide(L)'
;AELKTAGMEDEALEKLLPHKVFPGNRPTNSILFQKLTPRTLGALIALYEHKIFTQGVIWRINSFDQWGVELGKQLARVILPELEGDDPVTSHDCSTNGLINHFKTRR
;
A
#
# COMPACT_ATOMS: atom_id res chain seq x y z
N ALA A 1 11.07 -33.52 16.20
CA ALA A 1 11.31 -34.04 14.85
C ALA A 1 12.26 -33.16 14.04
N GLU A 2 12.22 -31.82 14.17
CA GLU A 2 13.34 -30.94 13.73
C GLU A 2 14.04 -30.30 14.95
N LEU A 3 13.28 -29.65 15.84
CA LEU A 3 13.82 -29.01 17.04
C LEU A 3 14.51 -29.99 18.01
N LYS A 4 13.92 -31.17 18.23
CA LYS A 4 14.56 -32.26 18.99
C LYS A 4 15.84 -32.77 18.30
N THR A 5 15.86 -32.81 16.97
CA THR A 5 17.02 -33.23 16.17
C THR A 5 18.14 -32.19 16.19
N ALA A 6 17.77 -30.91 16.40
CA ALA A 6 18.69 -29.80 16.61
C ALA A 6 19.22 -29.71 18.06
N GLY A 7 18.98 -30.72 18.90
CA GLY A 7 19.49 -30.78 20.28
C GLY A 7 18.75 -29.87 21.27
N MET A 8 17.56 -29.38 20.93
CA MET A 8 16.73 -28.61 21.88
C MET A 8 15.85 -29.53 22.70
N GLU A 9 15.97 -29.43 24.03
CA GLU A 9 15.22 -30.22 25.00
C GLU A 9 14.36 -29.34 25.93
N ASP A 10 13.39 -29.99 26.58
CA ASP A 10 12.58 -29.48 27.69
C ASP A 10 11.97 -28.09 27.47
N GLU A 11 12.20 -27.17 28.41
CA GLU A 11 11.56 -25.87 28.49
C GLU A 11 11.88 -24.97 27.29
N ALA A 12 13.08 -25.11 26.71
CA ALA A 12 13.48 -24.36 25.52
C ALA A 12 12.72 -24.84 24.28
N LEU A 13 12.42 -26.14 24.19
CA LEU A 13 11.61 -26.71 23.11
C LEU A 13 10.15 -26.23 23.22
N GLU A 14 9.56 -26.30 24.43
CA GLU A 14 8.17 -25.89 24.66
C GLU A 14 7.96 -24.39 24.39
N LYS A 15 8.92 -23.54 24.80
CA LYS A 15 8.89 -22.11 24.51
C LYS A 15 9.02 -21.81 23.03
N LEU A 16 9.85 -22.55 22.30
CA LEU A 16 10.11 -22.26 20.88
C LEU A 16 9.06 -22.86 19.93
N LEU A 17 8.42 -23.97 20.30
CA LEU A 17 7.50 -24.70 19.45
C LEU A 17 6.37 -23.82 18.86
N PRO A 18 5.65 -22.97 19.63
CA PRO A 18 4.58 -22.13 19.09
C PRO A 18 5.05 -21.18 17.97
N HIS A 19 6.31 -20.74 18.01
CA HIS A 19 6.88 -19.83 17.01
C HIS A 19 7.28 -20.51 15.71
N LYS A 20 7.37 -21.85 15.70
CA LYS A 20 7.68 -22.65 14.51
C LYS A 20 6.44 -23.32 13.89
N VAL A 21 5.25 -23.09 14.45
CA VAL A 21 4.00 -23.60 13.89
C VAL A 21 3.56 -22.69 12.74
N PHE A 22 3.41 -23.30 11.56
CA PHE A 22 2.77 -22.65 10.43
C PHE A 22 1.34 -23.22 10.30
N PRO A 23 0.28 -22.47 10.65
CA PRO A 23 -1.09 -22.97 10.62
C PRO A 23 -1.63 -23.21 9.19
N GLY A 24 -0.87 -22.84 8.16
CA GLY A 24 -1.30 -22.96 6.77
C GLY A 24 -2.51 -22.09 6.46
N ASN A 25 -3.44 -22.62 5.65
CA ASN A 25 -4.67 -21.96 5.21
C ASN A 25 -4.48 -20.55 4.59
N ARG A 26 -3.43 -20.41 3.78
CA ARG A 26 -3.13 -19.20 3.03
C ARG A 26 -3.43 -19.46 1.55
N PRO A 27 -4.56 -18.99 1.01
CA PRO A 27 -4.92 -19.25 -0.38
C PRO A 27 -3.94 -18.54 -1.32
N THR A 28 -3.55 -19.23 -2.39
CA THR A 28 -2.66 -18.69 -3.43
C THR A 28 -3.18 -19.02 -4.82
N ASN A 29 -2.87 -18.17 -5.78
CA ASN A 29 -3.05 -18.44 -7.20
C ASN A 29 -1.67 -18.44 -7.86
N SER A 30 -1.32 -19.52 -8.55
CA SER A 30 -0.08 -19.63 -9.32
C SER A 30 -0.42 -19.59 -10.81
N ILE A 31 0.03 -18.55 -11.51
CA ILE A 31 -0.14 -18.40 -12.96
C ILE A 31 1.22 -18.63 -13.60
N LEU A 32 1.40 -19.80 -14.20
CA LEU A 32 2.64 -20.20 -14.86
C LEU A 32 2.52 -20.02 -16.38
N PHE A 33 3.56 -19.47 -17.00
CA PHE A 33 3.67 -19.27 -18.45
C PHE A 33 5.11 -19.56 -18.91
N GLN A 34 5.29 -19.93 -20.18
CA GLN A 34 6.59 -20.41 -20.69
C GLN A 34 7.67 -19.34 -20.74
N LYS A 35 7.33 -18.15 -21.27
CA LYS A 35 8.24 -17.00 -21.37
C LYS A 35 7.44 -15.72 -21.34
N LEU A 36 7.99 -14.69 -20.71
CA LEU A 36 7.45 -13.34 -20.78
C LEU A 36 7.77 -12.73 -22.14
N THR A 37 6.88 -12.96 -23.11
CA THR A 37 6.91 -12.32 -24.43
C THR A 37 6.00 -11.09 -24.43
N PRO A 38 6.09 -10.17 -25.41
CA PRO A 38 5.14 -9.06 -25.53
C PRO A 38 3.68 -9.53 -25.56
N ARG A 39 3.40 -10.66 -26.23
CA ARG A 39 2.07 -11.29 -26.26
C ARG A 39 1.64 -11.76 -24.87
N THR A 40 2.52 -12.49 -24.16
CA THR A 40 2.22 -13.01 -22.82
C THR A 40 1.98 -11.87 -21.83
N LEU A 41 2.83 -10.84 -21.88
CA LEU A 41 2.70 -9.66 -21.02
C LEU A 41 1.38 -8.93 -21.28
N GLY A 42 1.03 -8.68 -22.55
CA GLY A 42 -0.25 -8.07 -22.91
C GLY A 42 -1.45 -8.87 -22.42
N ALA A 43 -1.41 -10.20 -22.54
CA ALA A 43 -2.46 -11.08 -22.02
C ALA A 43 -2.57 -11.02 -20.48
N LEU A 44 -1.45 -10.93 -19.76
CA LEU A 44 -1.45 -10.81 -18.31
C LEU A 44 -1.98 -9.45 -17.84
N ILE A 45 -1.66 -8.37 -18.55
CA ILE A 45 -2.22 -7.04 -18.26
C ILE A 45 -3.74 -7.08 -18.48
N ALA A 46 -4.19 -7.54 -19.64
CA ALA A 46 -5.61 -7.64 -19.98
C ALA A 46 -6.38 -8.55 -18.99
N LEU A 47 -5.77 -9.64 -18.51
CA LEU A 47 -6.34 -10.49 -17.46
C LEU A 47 -6.67 -9.67 -16.20
N TYR A 48 -5.76 -8.82 -15.73
CA TYR A 48 -5.99 -8.00 -14.55
C TYR A 48 -6.93 -6.81 -14.82
N GLU A 49 -6.91 -6.21 -16.01
CA GLU A 49 -7.89 -5.19 -16.41
C GLU A 49 -9.32 -5.75 -16.34
N HIS A 50 -9.54 -6.94 -16.91
CA HIS A 50 -10.85 -7.59 -16.86
C HIS A 50 -11.23 -8.10 -15.47
N LYS A 51 -10.26 -8.53 -14.66
CA LYS A 51 -10.50 -8.84 -13.24
C LYS A 51 -11.03 -7.61 -12.50
N ILE A 52 -10.36 -6.46 -12.63
CA ILE A 52 -10.74 -5.21 -11.96
C ILE A 52 -12.11 -4.75 -12.47
N PHE A 53 -12.33 -4.76 -13.79
CA PHE A 53 -13.62 -4.42 -14.39
C PHE A 53 -14.77 -5.29 -13.84
N THR A 54 -14.59 -6.60 -13.82
CA THR A 54 -15.62 -7.54 -13.34
C THR A 54 -15.97 -7.26 -11.88
N GLN A 55 -14.97 -7.00 -11.03
CA GLN A 55 -15.18 -6.63 -9.63
C GLN A 55 -15.96 -5.31 -9.51
N GLY A 56 -15.63 -4.30 -10.31
CA GLY A 56 -16.36 -3.03 -10.35
C GLY A 56 -17.84 -3.20 -10.72
N VAL A 57 -18.13 -4.02 -11.72
CA VAL A 57 -19.50 -4.34 -12.14
C VAL A 57 -20.28 -5.03 -11.01
N ILE A 58 -19.67 -6.03 -10.34
CA ILE A 58 -20.29 -6.72 -9.19
C ILE A 58 -20.60 -5.74 -8.06
N TRP A 59 -19.68 -4.83 -7.75
CA TRP A 59 -19.85 -3.83 -6.68
C TRP A 59 -20.70 -2.63 -7.09
N ARG A 60 -21.14 -2.54 -8.36
CA ARG A 60 -21.91 -1.41 -8.90
C ARG A 60 -21.21 -0.06 -8.70
N ILE A 61 -19.88 -0.04 -8.87
CA ILE A 61 -19.06 1.17 -8.85
C ILE A 61 -18.46 1.44 -10.23
N ASN A 62 -18.10 2.70 -10.49
CA ASN A 62 -17.41 3.06 -11.73
C ASN A 62 -15.90 2.83 -11.59
N SER A 63 -15.36 1.82 -12.28
CA SER A 63 -13.92 1.53 -12.28
C SER A 63 -13.09 2.47 -13.16
N PHE A 64 -13.73 3.40 -13.87
CA PHE A 64 -13.09 4.25 -14.89
C PHE A 64 -13.09 5.74 -14.53
N ASP A 65 -13.52 6.12 -13.32
CA ASP A 65 -13.34 7.49 -12.80
C ASP A 65 -12.32 7.55 -11.66
N GLN A 66 -11.93 8.78 -11.29
CA GLN A 66 -10.92 9.03 -10.26
C GLN A 66 -11.16 10.33 -9.49
N TRP A 67 -12.39 10.65 -9.11
CA TRP A 67 -12.73 11.92 -8.45
C TRP A 67 -11.96 12.20 -7.15
N GLY A 68 -11.54 11.13 -6.45
CA GLY A 68 -10.80 11.23 -5.18
C GLY A 68 -9.46 11.98 -5.26
N VAL A 69 -8.93 12.24 -6.46
CA VAL A 69 -7.65 12.97 -6.62
C VAL A 69 -7.81 14.50 -6.56
N GLU A 70 -9.02 15.02 -6.69
CA GLU A 70 -9.23 16.45 -6.96
C GLU A 70 -9.02 17.33 -5.72
N LEU A 71 -9.49 16.91 -4.54
CA LEU A 71 -9.34 17.70 -3.32
C LEU A 71 -7.87 17.95 -2.99
N GLY A 72 -7.03 16.92 -3.08
CA GLY A 72 -5.59 17.06 -2.82
C GLY A 72 -4.91 18.04 -3.79
N LYS A 73 -5.26 18.00 -5.08
CA LYS A 73 -4.74 18.97 -6.07
C LYS A 73 -5.20 20.40 -5.77
N GLN A 74 -6.45 20.58 -5.35
CA GLN A 74 -6.99 21.89 -5.01
C GLN A 74 -6.28 22.48 -3.79
N LEU A 75 -6.15 21.69 -2.71
CA LEU A 75 -5.45 22.10 -1.50
C LEU A 75 -3.98 22.41 -1.77
N ALA A 76 -3.29 21.55 -2.53
CA ALA A 76 -1.88 21.76 -2.86
C ALA A 76 -1.65 23.06 -3.66
N ARG A 77 -2.56 23.43 -4.58
CA ARG A 77 -2.47 24.70 -5.32
C ARG A 77 -2.62 25.93 -4.43
N VAL A 78 -3.41 25.84 -3.35
CA VAL A 78 -3.55 26.91 -2.36
C VAL A 78 -2.32 26.98 -1.46
N ILE A 79 -1.80 25.84 -1.03
CA ILE A 79 -0.64 25.78 -0.12
C ILE A 79 0.65 26.20 -0.83
N LEU A 80 0.84 25.88 -2.11
CA LEU A 80 2.07 26.16 -2.86
C LEU A 80 2.57 27.62 -2.73
N PRO A 81 1.76 28.67 -3.00
CA PRO A 81 2.21 30.05 -2.82
C PRO A 81 2.44 30.42 -1.34
N GLU A 82 1.75 29.79 -0.40
CA GLU A 82 1.95 30.04 1.03
C GLU A 82 3.30 29.51 1.53
N LEU A 83 3.96 28.63 0.77
CA LEU A 83 5.33 28.21 1.05
C LEU A 83 6.36 29.27 0.66
N GLU A 84 5.99 30.27 -0.14
CA GLU A 84 6.87 31.40 -0.48
C GLU A 84 6.93 32.41 0.67
N GLY A 85 8.07 33.11 0.79
CA GLY A 85 8.31 34.09 1.86
C GLY A 85 8.36 33.49 3.27
N ASP A 86 8.66 34.32 4.26
CA ASP A 86 8.93 33.87 5.64
C ASP A 86 7.78 34.19 6.62
N ASP A 87 6.71 34.82 6.12
CA ASP A 87 5.56 35.15 6.96
C ASP A 87 4.84 33.89 7.47
N PRO A 88 4.39 33.89 8.74
CA PRO A 88 3.68 32.77 9.33
C PRO A 88 2.29 32.59 8.71
N VAL A 89 1.96 31.35 8.36
CA VAL A 89 0.67 30.94 7.78
C VAL A 89 -0.33 30.63 8.89
N THR A 90 -1.55 31.17 8.75
CA THR A 90 -2.67 31.01 9.71
C THR A 90 -4.01 30.69 9.04
N SER A 91 -4.01 30.42 7.73
CA SER A 91 -5.20 30.25 6.89
C SER A 91 -5.88 28.88 7.00
N HIS A 92 -5.22 27.87 7.59
CA HIS A 92 -5.72 26.49 7.66
C HIS A 92 -6.03 26.04 9.09
N ASP A 93 -6.31 24.74 9.27
CA ASP A 93 -6.37 24.13 10.60
C ASP A 93 -5.00 24.20 11.31
N CYS A 94 -5.02 23.98 12.63
CA CYS A 94 -3.84 24.13 13.47
C CYS A 94 -2.70 23.15 13.12
N SER A 95 -3.02 21.95 12.61
CA SER A 95 -2.01 20.98 12.19
C SER A 95 -1.30 21.45 10.93
N THR A 96 -2.08 21.83 9.90
CA THR A 96 -1.54 22.31 8.63
C THR A 96 -0.72 23.58 8.80
N ASN A 97 -1.22 24.57 9.54
CA ASN A 97 -0.47 25.80 9.84
C ASN A 97 0.83 25.50 10.60
N GLY A 98 0.76 24.63 11.61
CA GLY A 98 1.92 24.23 12.40
C GLY A 98 3.01 23.59 11.54
N LEU A 99 2.63 22.69 10.62
CA LEU A 99 3.56 22.02 9.72
C LEU A 99 4.18 22.97 8.69
N ILE A 100 3.38 23.86 8.08
CA ILE A 100 3.88 24.85 7.11
C ILE A 100 4.88 25.80 7.78
N ASN A 101 4.56 26.32 8.97
CA ASN A 101 5.44 27.23 9.68
C ASN A 101 6.72 26.53 10.17
N HIS A 102 6.60 25.28 10.64
CA HIS A 102 7.76 24.48 10.99
C HIS A 102 8.69 24.26 9.78
N PHE A 103 8.12 23.92 8.62
CA PHE A 103 8.87 23.81 7.36
C PHE A 103 9.59 25.12 7.01
N LYS A 104 8.91 26.27 7.06
CA LYS A 104 9.52 27.58 6.77
C LYS A 104 10.71 27.90 7.69
N THR A 105 10.64 27.55 8.97
CA THR A 105 11.76 27.80 9.90
C THR A 105 13.00 26.92 9.69
N ARG A 106 12.90 25.86 8.88
CA ARG A 106 13.96 24.84 8.71
C ARG A 106 14.50 24.71 7.29
N ARG A 107 14.02 25.51 6.34
CA ARG A 107 14.46 25.46 4.95
C ARG A 107 15.76 26.24 4.72
#